data_AF-A0A9P7FSC9-F1
#
_entry.id   AF-A0A9P7FSC9-F1
#
_cell.length_a   1.000
_cell.length_b   1.000
_cell.length_c   1.000
_cell.angle_alpha   90.00
_cell.angle_beta   90.00
_cell.angle_gamma   90.00
#
_symmetry.space_group_name_H-M   'P 1'
#
loop_
_entity.id
_entity.type
_entity.pdbx_description
1 polymer ?
#
loop_
_entity_poly.entity_id
_entity_poly.type
_entity_poly.pdbx_seq_one_letter_code
_entity_poly.pdbx_strand_id
1 'polypeptide(L)'
;MAAPARHMLFRDQSSAPTLVTSLNGVPELPWFFTDVEYLFEDCQINAGTDKKWHILRYLKLQDSRLWESLPTFAASIYAAWKNKVRALYPSTSEERQYSVADLHILVGEWNMRVISNIVQLREFHQAFLNISQFLMSNNWLSENEQD
;
A
#
# COMPACT_ATOMS: atom_id res chain seq x y z
N MET A 1 28.93 -4.64 20.41
CA MET A 1 29.17 -3.55 19.43
C MET A 1 27.80 -3.00 19.04
N ALA A 2 27.47 -1.76 19.42
CA ALA A 2 26.25 -1.11 18.96
C ALA A 2 26.42 -0.77 17.47
N ALA A 3 25.47 -1.19 16.62
CA ALA A 3 25.45 -0.80 15.22
C ALA A 3 25.38 0.74 15.12
N PRO A 4 26.09 1.37 14.18
CA PRO A 4 26.02 2.82 14.02
C PRO A 4 24.59 3.24 13.70
N ALA A 5 24.13 4.34 14.31
CA ALA A 5 22.81 4.89 14.08
C ALA A 5 22.62 5.13 12.57
N ARG A 6 21.68 4.40 11.97
CA ARG A 6 21.37 4.52 10.55
C ARG A 6 20.59 5.82 10.33
N HIS A 7 20.96 6.53 9.27
CA HIS A 7 20.30 7.75 8.89
C HIS A 7 19.05 7.41 8.10
N MET A 8 18.00 8.22 8.27
CA MET A 8 16.76 8.00 7.55
C MET A 8 16.99 8.09 6.03
N LEU A 9 16.37 7.16 5.29
CA LEU A 9 16.49 7.12 3.85
C LEU A 9 15.93 8.40 3.21
N PHE A 10 16.59 8.87 2.15
CA PHE A 10 16.02 9.93 1.33
C PHE A 10 14.88 9.36 0.49
N ARG A 11 13.87 10.18 0.23
CA ARG A 11 12.66 9.81 -0.52
C ARG A 11 12.94 9.14 -1.86
N ASP A 12 14.02 9.53 -2.52
CA ASP A 12 14.46 9.12 -3.85
C ASP A 12 15.39 7.89 -3.85
N GLN A 13 15.69 7.32 -2.68
CA GLN A 13 16.49 6.09 -2.61
C GLN A 13 15.67 4.86 -3.01
N SER A 14 16.30 3.91 -3.69
CA SER A 14 15.64 2.70 -4.21
C SER A 14 14.98 1.81 -3.14
N SER A 15 15.34 1.98 -1.88
CA SER A 15 14.76 1.24 -0.75
C SER A 15 13.90 2.12 0.17
N ALA A 16 13.60 3.35 -0.27
CA ALA A 16 12.73 4.24 0.48
C ALA A 16 11.27 3.75 0.40
N PRO A 17 10.55 3.71 1.54
CA PRO A 17 9.14 3.34 1.53
C PRO A 17 8.36 4.29 0.64
N THR A 18 7.53 3.75 -0.22
CA THR A 18 6.66 4.52 -1.10
C THR A 18 5.23 4.04 -0.90
N LEU A 19 4.28 4.97 -0.84
CA LEU A 19 2.87 4.61 -0.85
C LEU A 19 2.49 4.10 -2.24
N VAL A 20 2.45 2.78 -2.40
CA VAL A 20 2.01 2.11 -3.62
C VAL A 20 0.49 2.05 -3.63
N THR A 21 -0.08 2.11 -4.83
CA THR A 21 -1.52 2.00 -5.04
C THR A 21 -1.79 0.68 -5.77
N SER A 22 -2.71 -0.13 -5.24
CA SER A 22 -3.16 -1.37 -5.87
C SER A 22 -3.97 -1.09 -7.14
N LEU A 23 -4.30 -2.16 -7.87
CA LEU A 23 -4.96 -2.11 -9.18
C LEU A 23 -6.31 -1.36 -9.18
N ASN A 24 -7.09 -1.46 -8.10
CA ASN A 24 -8.34 -0.72 -7.87
C ASN A 24 -8.16 0.75 -7.48
N GLY A 25 -6.94 1.28 -7.47
CA GLY A 25 -6.68 2.66 -7.03
C GLY A 25 -6.69 2.83 -5.50
N VAL A 26 -6.70 1.73 -4.73
CA VAL A 26 -6.65 1.76 -3.27
C VAL A 26 -5.18 1.78 -2.81
N PRO A 27 -4.75 2.73 -1.95
CA PRO A 27 -3.38 2.76 -1.46
C PRO A 27 -3.07 1.61 -0.48
N GLU A 28 -1.90 0.97 -0.63
CA GLU A 28 -1.45 -0.15 0.22
C GLU A 28 -0.92 0.33 1.57
N LEU A 29 -1.81 0.90 2.38
CA LEU A 29 -1.50 1.46 3.69
C LEU A 29 -0.80 0.47 4.64
N PRO A 30 -1.26 -0.79 4.80
CA PRO A 30 -0.65 -1.73 5.75
C PRO A 30 0.84 -2.00 5.49
N TRP A 31 1.20 -2.24 4.23
CA TRP A 31 2.59 -2.48 3.82
C TRP A 31 3.45 -1.24 4.02
N PHE A 32 2.97 -0.09 3.55
CA PHE A 32 3.68 1.19 3.72
C PHE A 32 3.97 1.49 5.20
N PHE A 33 2.99 1.34 6.09
CA PHE A 33 3.22 1.58 7.52
C PHE A 33 4.19 0.57 8.12
N THR A 34 4.13 -0.71 7.72
CA THR A 34 5.06 -1.74 8.19
C THR A 34 6.51 -1.39 7.82
N ASP A 35 6.76 -1.02 6.57
CA ASP A 35 8.10 -0.68 6.09
C ASP A 35 8.66 0.57 6.79
N VAL A 36 7.84 1.61 6.93
CA VAL A 36 8.25 2.84 7.60
C VAL A 36 8.48 2.63 9.10
N GLU A 37 7.66 1.80 9.75
CA GLU A 37 7.81 1.48 11.18
C GLU A 37 9.07 0.66 11.45
N TYR A 38 9.41 -0.28 10.57
CA TYR A 38 10.68 -1.00 10.63
C TYR A 38 11.87 -0.03 10.53
N LEU A 39 11.81 0.96 9.62
CA LEU A 39 12.85 1.99 9.52
C LEU A 39 12.92 2.90 10.74
N PHE A 40 11.79 3.18 11.40
CA PHE A 40 11.81 3.93 12.65
C PHE A 40 12.53 3.19 13.77
N GLU A 41 12.35 1.87 13.85
CA GLU A 41 13.06 1.03 14.82
C GLU A 41 14.57 1.01 14.52
N ASP A 42 14.95 0.81 13.26
CA ASP A 42 16.35 0.77 12.80
C ASP A 42 17.08 2.13 12.99
N CYS A 43 16.36 3.25 12.80
CA CYS A 43 16.88 4.61 12.99
C CYS A 43 16.66 5.17 14.41
N GLN A 44 16.07 4.39 15.34
CA GLN A 44 15.76 4.80 16.72
C GLN A 44 14.86 6.06 16.83
N ILE A 45 13.94 6.26 15.88
CA ILE A 45 12.99 7.37 15.89
C ILE A 45 11.82 7.02 16.82
N ASN A 46 11.80 7.61 18.01
CA ASN A 46 10.82 7.30 19.04
C ASN A 46 9.74 8.39 19.21
N ALA A 47 10.04 9.64 18.90
CA ALA A 47 9.10 10.74 19.06
C ALA A 47 7.96 10.66 18.03
N GLY A 48 6.72 10.68 18.50
CA GLY A 48 5.55 10.59 17.63
C GLY A 48 5.46 11.73 16.63
N THR A 49 5.92 12.93 16.99
CA THR A 49 5.97 14.10 16.08
C THR A 49 6.93 13.86 14.93
N ASP A 50 8.13 13.33 15.21
CA ASP A 50 9.14 13.03 14.19
C ASP A 50 8.65 11.93 13.25
N LYS A 51 8.04 10.87 13.79
CA LYS A 51 7.42 9.80 12.99
C LYS A 51 6.44 10.35 11.96
N LYS A 52 5.55 11.25 12.36
CA LYS A 52 4.55 11.86 11.47
C LYS A 52 5.21 12.66 10.34
N TRP A 53 6.17 13.52 10.67
CA TRP A 53 6.89 14.32 9.67
C TRP A 53 7.68 13.46 8.68
N HIS A 54 8.33 12.43 9.20
CA HIS A 54 9.08 11.49 8.39
C HIS A 54 8.20 10.70 7.43
N ILE A 55 7.00 10.30 7.84
CA ILE A 55 6.01 9.68 6.94
C ILE A 55 5.64 10.63 5.81
N LEU A 56 5.33 11.90 6.09
CA LEU A 56 4.98 12.87 5.06
C LEU A 56 6.09 13.04 4.00
N ARG A 57 7.36 12.89 4.40
CA ARG A 57 8.51 12.99 3.49
C ARG A 57 8.53 11.88 2.43
N TYR A 58 8.00 10.70 2.74
CA TYR A 58 7.94 9.58 1.78
C TYR A 58 6.75 9.68 0.82
N LEU A 59 5.71 10.44 1.19
CA LEU A 59 4.49 10.57 0.40
C LEU A 59 4.61 11.50 -0.80
N LYS A 60 3.73 11.34 -1.79
CA LYS A 60 3.51 12.34 -2.86
C LYS A 60 2.91 13.61 -2.29
N LEU A 61 3.14 14.74 -2.95
CA LEU A 61 2.72 16.06 -2.45
C LEU A 61 1.22 16.14 -2.13
N GLN A 62 0.39 15.45 -2.92
CA GLN A 62 -1.06 15.42 -2.69
C GLN A 62 -1.41 14.62 -1.44
N ASP A 63 -0.86 13.41 -1.31
CA ASP A 63 -1.08 12.54 -0.14
C ASP A 63 -0.50 13.16 1.14
N SER A 64 0.67 13.80 1.05
CA SER A 64 1.30 14.47 2.19
C SER A 64 0.43 15.60 2.72
N ARG A 65 -0.11 16.45 1.84
CA ARG A 65 -1.03 17.53 2.21
C ARG A 65 -2.32 16.99 2.81
N LEU A 66 -2.86 15.91 2.25
CA LEU A 66 -4.07 15.27 2.77
C LEU A 66 -3.84 14.78 4.20
N TRP A 67 -2.73 14.09 4.47
CA TRP A 67 -2.46 13.52 5.79
C TRP A 67 -2.05 14.58 6.83
N GLU A 68 -1.38 15.65 6.40
CA GLU A 68 -1.06 16.84 7.21
C GLU A 68 -2.32 17.63 7.61
N SER A 69 -3.31 17.70 6.71
CA SER A 69 -4.57 18.43 6.95
C SER A 69 -5.44 17.86 8.08
N LEU A 70 -5.14 16.63 8.53
CA LEU A 70 -5.88 15.99 9.60
C LEU A 70 -5.65 16.74 10.93
N PRO A 71 -6.72 17.09 11.68
CA PRO A 71 -6.57 17.79 12.95
C PRO A 71 -5.78 16.97 13.99
N THR A 72 -5.77 15.65 13.85
CA THR A 72 -4.98 14.72 14.65
C THR A 72 -3.48 14.77 14.35
N PHE A 73 -3.06 15.40 13.25
CA PHE A 73 -1.64 15.55 12.94
C PHE A 73 -0.94 16.38 14.03
N ALA A 74 -1.51 17.54 14.40
CA ALA A 74 -0.97 18.40 15.44
C ALA A 74 -1.39 18.00 16.86
N ALA A 75 -2.64 17.53 17.04
CA ALA A 75 -3.24 17.43 18.37
C ALA A 75 -3.13 16.05 19.06
N SER A 76 -2.79 14.98 18.34
CA SER A 76 -2.86 13.62 18.90
C SER A 76 -1.54 12.87 18.85
N ILE A 77 -1.47 11.72 19.53
CA ILE A 77 -0.34 10.80 19.42
C ILE A 77 -0.34 10.07 18.07
N TYR A 78 0.82 9.53 17.68
CA TYR A 78 1.03 8.83 16.42
C TYR A 78 -0.06 7.79 16.09
N ALA A 79 -0.41 6.93 17.05
CA ALA A 79 -1.43 5.89 16.87
C ALA A 79 -2.82 6.45 16.52
N ALA A 80 -3.24 7.52 17.19
CA ALA A 80 -4.54 8.16 16.94
C ALA A 80 -4.59 8.83 15.56
N TRP A 81 -3.48 9.44 15.13
CA TRP A 81 -3.35 9.96 13.77
C TRP A 81 -3.34 8.83 12.72
N LYS A 82 -2.58 7.75 12.92
CA LYS A 82 -2.54 6.57 12.04
C LYS A 82 -3.95 5.97 11.82
N ASN A 83 -4.76 5.89 12.88
CA ASN A 83 -6.15 5.44 12.76
C ASN A 83 -7.02 6.38 11.91
N LYS A 84 -6.83 7.70 12.02
CA LYS A 84 -7.53 8.67 11.16
C LYS A 84 -7.06 8.59 9.71
N VAL A 85 -5.78 8.37 9.47
CA VAL A 85 -5.24 8.12 8.12
C VAL A 85 -5.88 6.87 7.52
N ARG A 86 -5.96 5.76 8.27
CA ARG A 86 -6.66 4.54 7.82
C ARG A 86 -8.13 4.79 7.50
N ALA A 87 -8.81 5.62 8.29
CA ALA A 87 -10.21 5.98 8.07
C ALA A 87 -10.45 6.82 6.78
N LEU A 88 -9.41 7.46 6.22
CA LEU A 88 -9.53 8.12 4.90
C LEU A 88 -9.69 7.11 3.76
N TYR A 89 -9.28 5.85 3.98
CA TYR A 89 -9.29 4.80 2.98
C TYR A 89 -10.08 3.59 3.49
N PRO A 90 -11.42 3.68 3.62
CA PRO A 90 -12.25 2.59 4.16
C PRO A 90 -12.19 1.30 3.32
N SER A 91 -11.71 1.38 2.07
CA SER A 91 -11.45 0.23 1.21
C SER A 91 -10.12 -0.49 1.50
N THR A 92 -9.30 0.02 2.43
CA THR A 92 -8.00 -0.58 2.83
C THR A 92 -8.10 -1.56 3.99
N SER A 93 -9.31 -1.90 4.44
CA SER A 93 -9.53 -3.00 5.38
C SER A 93 -8.79 -4.23 4.84
N GLU A 94 -7.95 -4.86 5.66
CA GLU A 94 -7.17 -6.06 5.30
C GLU A 94 -8.04 -7.18 4.68
N GLU A 95 -9.35 -7.13 4.93
CA GLU A 95 -10.38 -8.03 4.40
C GLU A 95 -10.65 -7.89 2.88
N ARG A 96 -10.25 -6.80 2.21
CA ARG A 96 -10.61 -6.55 0.81
C ARG A 96 -9.42 -6.16 -0.07
N GLN A 97 -8.41 -7.03 -0.16
CA GLN A 97 -7.25 -6.83 -1.04
C GLN A 97 -7.62 -6.81 -2.52
N TYR A 98 -8.54 -7.68 -2.96
CA TYR A 98 -8.99 -7.73 -4.35
C TYR A 98 -10.51 -7.88 -4.47
N SER A 99 -11.06 -7.29 -5.52
CA SER A 99 -12.48 -7.34 -5.88
C SER A 99 -12.68 -7.91 -7.29
N VAL A 100 -13.90 -8.30 -7.64
CA VAL A 100 -14.24 -8.72 -9.03
C VAL A 100 -13.93 -7.61 -10.04
N ALA A 101 -14.06 -6.33 -9.63
CA ALA A 101 -13.67 -5.19 -10.45
C ALA A 101 -12.15 -5.16 -10.75
N ASP A 102 -11.30 -5.58 -9.80
CA ASP A 102 -9.86 -5.72 -10.03
C ASP A 102 -9.57 -6.76 -11.11
N LEU A 103 -10.31 -7.87 -11.13
CA LEU A 103 -10.18 -8.88 -12.17
C LEU A 103 -10.61 -8.34 -13.54
N HIS A 104 -11.72 -7.59 -13.60
CA HIS A 104 -12.15 -6.94 -14.85
C HIS A 104 -11.17 -5.86 -15.34
N ILE A 105 -10.59 -5.06 -14.43
CA ILE A 105 -9.55 -4.08 -14.78
C ILE A 105 -8.33 -4.80 -15.34
N LEU A 106 -7.85 -5.86 -14.66
CA LEU A 106 -6.71 -6.65 -15.14
C LEU A 106 -6.98 -7.20 -16.54
N VAL A 107 -8.12 -7.86 -16.75
CA VAL A 107 -8.47 -8.40 -18.07
C VAL A 107 -8.59 -7.28 -19.12
N GLY A 108 -9.18 -6.14 -18.77
CA GLY A 108 -9.31 -4.98 -19.66
C GLY A 108 -7.96 -4.38 -20.08
N GLU A 109 -7.06 -4.17 -19.13
CA GLU A 109 -5.70 -3.65 -19.39
C GLU A 109 -4.90 -4.58 -20.29
N TRP A 110 -5.01 -5.90 -20.06
CA TRP A 110 -4.29 -6.90 -20.83
C TRP A 110 -4.93 -7.22 -22.18
N ASN A 111 -6.24 -7.03 -22.35
CA ASN A 111 -6.91 -7.13 -23.65
C ASN A 111 -6.49 -6.00 -24.61
N MET A 112 -6.17 -4.81 -24.07
CA MET A 112 -5.64 -3.69 -24.85
C MET A 112 -4.13 -3.82 -25.15
N ARG A 113 -3.41 -4.71 -24.44
CA ARG A 113 -1.98 -4.95 -24.64
C ARG A 113 -1.77 -6.16 -25.54
N VAL A 114 -1.00 -5.99 -26.61
CA VAL A 114 -0.49 -7.14 -27.37
C VAL A 114 0.54 -7.87 -26.50
N ILE A 115 0.22 -9.08 -26.07
CA ILE A 115 1.17 -9.95 -25.36
C ILE A 115 2.23 -10.37 -26.37
N SER A 116 3.39 -9.73 -26.27
CA SER A 116 4.46 -9.84 -27.26
C SER A 116 5.57 -10.80 -26.83
N ASN A 117 5.60 -11.20 -25.55
CA ASN A 117 6.59 -12.13 -25.02
C ASN A 117 6.05 -13.00 -23.87
N ILE A 118 6.80 -14.04 -23.53
CA ILE A 118 6.45 -15.01 -22.47
C ILE A 118 6.53 -14.41 -21.06
N VAL A 119 7.28 -13.32 -20.87
CA VAL A 119 7.41 -12.63 -19.58
C VAL A 119 6.11 -11.91 -19.25
N GLN A 120 5.56 -11.16 -20.21
CA GLN A 120 4.27 -10.51 -20.15
C GLN A 120 3.15 -11.52 -19.88
N LEU A 121 3.15 -12.66 -20.57
CA LEU A 121 2.18 -13.73 -20.31
C LEU A 121 2.26 -14.24 -18.86
N ARG A 122 3.47 -14.39 -18.32
CA ARG A 122 3.68 -14.83 -16.93
C ARG A 122 3.20 -13.79 -15.93
N GLU A 123 3.48 -12.51 -16.17
CA GLU A 123 3.02 -11.40 -15.32
C GLU A 123 1.50 -11.37 -15.25
N PHE A 124 0.82 -11.45 -16.40
CA PHE A 124 -0.64 -11.56 -16.46
C PHE A 124 -1.14 -12.78 -15.67
N HIS A 125 -0.57 -13.95 -15.92
CA HIS A 125 -1.01 -15.19 -15.28
C HIS A 125 -0.81 -15.16 -13.75
N GLN A 126 0.31 -14.61 -13.27
CA GLN A 126 0.55 -14.44 -11.83
C GLN A 126 -0.43 -13.46 -11.20
N ALA A 127 -0.68 -12.31 -11.84
CA ALA A 127 -1.65 -11.33 -11.36
C ALA A 127 -3.07 -11.92 -11.32
N PHE A 128 -3.48 -12.63 -12.38
CA PHE A 128 -4.78 -13.28 -12.47
C PHE A 128 -4.96 -14.37 -11.40
N LEU A 129 -3.94 -15.20 -11.17
CA LEU A 129 -3.97 -16.21 -10.11
C LEU A 129 -4.08 -15.58 -8.72
N ASN A 130 -3.33 -14.51 -8.45
CA ASN A 130 -3.35 -13.86 -7.14
C ASN A 130 -4.75 -13.28 -6.82
N ILE A 131 -5.34 -12.58 -7.79
CA ILE A 131 -6.69 -12.00 -7.66
C ILE A 131 -7.75 -13.11 -7.55
N SER A 132 -7.74 -14.10 -8.43
CA SER A 132 -8.73 -15.19 -8.43
C SER A 132 -8.66 -16.05 -7.16
N GLN A 133 -7.46 -16.39 -6.67
CA GLN A 133 -7.29 -17.13 -5.41
C GLN A 133 -7.82 -16.35 -4.20
N PHE A 134 -7.55 -15.04 -4.14
CA PHE A 134 -8.10 -14.19 -3.09
C PHE A 134 -9.64 -14.13 -3.13
N LEU A 135 -10.24 -14.02 -4.33
CA LEU A 135 -11.70 -13.99 -4.51
C LEU A 135 -12.37 -15.32 -4.17
N MET A 136 -11.75 -16.44 -4.56
CA MET A 136 -12.19 -17.79 -4.21
C MET A 136 -12.11 -18.03 -2.69
N SER A 137 -11.00 -17.63 -2.05
CA SER A 137 -10.81 -17.82 -0.61
C SER A 137 -11.77 -16.99 0.25
N ASN A 138 -12.33 -15.89 -0.29
CA ASN A 138 -13.28 -15.03 0.43
C ASN A 138 -14.76 -15.37 0.16
N ASN A 139 -15.08 -16.42 -0.60
CA ASN A 139 -16.47 -16.79 -0.99
C ASN A 139 -17.20 -15.71 -1.82
N TRP A 140 -16.48 -14.91 -2.62
CA TRP A 140 -17.10 -13.93 -3.53
C TRP A 140 -17.39 -14.51 -4.92
N LEU A 141 -16.87 -15.70 -5.21
CA LEU A 141 -17.23 -16.53 -6.37
C LEU A 141 -18.00 -17.74 -5.85
N SER A 142 -19.32 -17.74 -6.08
CA SER A 142 -20.08 -18.98 -5.97
C SER A 142 -19.62 -19.89 -7.11
N GLU A 143 -19.58 -21.20 -6.87
CA GLU A 143 -19.15 -22.30 -7.77
C GLU A 143 -19.82 -22.28 -9.17
N ASN A 144 -20.77 -21.37 -9.42
CA ASN A 144 -21.64 -21.29 -10.59
C ASN A 144 -21.18 -20.33 -11.71
N GLU A 145 -20.03 -19.65 -11.60
CA GLU A 145 -19.50 -18.80 -12.70
C GLU A 145 -18.42 -19.50 -13.53
N GLN A 146 -18.30 -20.83 -13.41
CA GLN A 146 -17.27 -21.65 -14.06
C GLN A 146 -17.74 -22.38 -15.34
N ASP A 147 -18.95 -22.09 -15.85
CA ASP A 147 -19.52 -22.70 -17.08
C ASP A 147 -19.58 -21.71 -18.25
#